data_AF-A0A828QUJ3-F1
#
_entry.id   AF-A0A828QUJ3-F1
#
_cell.length_a   1.000
_cell.length_b   1.000
_cell.length_c   1.000
_cell.angle_alpha   90.00
_cell.angle_beta   90.00
_cell.angle_gamma   90.00
#
_symmetry.space_group_name_H-M   'P 1'
#
loop_
_entity.id
_entity.type
_entity.pdbx_description
1 polymer ?
#
loop_
_entity_poly.entity_id
_entity_poly.type
_entity_poly.pdbx_seq_one_letter_code
_entity_poly.pdbx_strand_id
1 'polypeptide(L)'
;MAVKITDSCIACGSCIDECPVSAIVDDANNPEGEDRYYVYSNKCVECVGHNDQPACASACPTDGCIVWSEVASGQPSRENISSDMRSGDTPVFA
;
A
#
# COMPACT_ATOMS: atom_id res chain seq x y z
N MET A 1 -0.28 -7.82 -6.56
CA MET A 1 -1.13 -7.78 -5.35
C MET A 1 -0.83 -6.49 -4.60
N ALA A 2 -1.55 -6.14 -3.54
CA ALA A 2 -1.24 -4.95 -2.76
C ALA A 2 -1.44 -5.23 -1.27
N VAL A 3 -0.88 -4.37 -0.41
CA VAL A 3 -1.36 -4.32 0.97
C VAL A 3 -2.70 -3.60 1.03
N LYS A 4 -3.54 -3.96 2.00
CA LYS A 4 -4.77 -3.25 2.35
C LYS A 4 -4.77 -2.93 3.84
N ILE A 5 -5.38 -1.81 4.19
CA ILE A 5 -5.57 -1.36 5.57
C ILE A 5 -6.97 -1.81 6.00
N THR A 6 -7.06 -2.40 7.19
CA THR A 6 -8.32 -2.91 7.76
C THR A 6 -8.97 -1.88 8.69
N ASP A 7 -10.16 -2.21 9.20
CA ASP A 7 -10.94 -1.35 10.08
C ASP A 7 -10.35 -1.21 11.49
N SER A 8 -9.23 -1.88 11.78
CA SER A 8 -8.47 -1.67 13.03
C SER A 8 -7.52 -0.46 12.95
N CYS A 9 -7.50 0.27 11.84
CA CYS A 9 -6.73 1.49 11.69
C CYS A 9 -7.15 2.54 12.73
N ILE A 10 -6.16 3.20 13.33
CA ILE A 10 -6.35 4.27 14.31
C ILE A 10 -5.91 5.65 13.78
N ALA A 11 -5.78 5.79 12.46
CA ALA A 11 -5.39 7.04 11.78
C ALA A 11 -4.11 7.71 12.34
N CYS A 12 -3.10 6.93 12.74
CA CYS A 12 -1.91 7.42 13.43
C CYS A 12 -0.84 8.09 12.55
N GLY A 13 -0.92 7.99 11.23
CA GLY A 13 0.07 8.58 10.31
C GLY A 13 1.24 7.68 9.91
N SER A 14 1.64 6.70 10.75
CA SER A 14 2.95 6.01 10.61
C SER A 14 3.17 5.30 9.27
N CYS A 15 2.12 4.78 8.63
CA CYS A 15 2.28 4.06 7.36
C CYS A 15 2.45 4.97 6.14
N ILE A 16 1.97 6.23 6.19
CA ILE A 16 2.02 7.16 5.06
C ILE A 16 3.47 7.54 4.76
N ASP A 17 4.23 7.93 5.79
CA ASP A 17 5.61 8.39 5.66
C ASP A 17 6.55 7.26 5.18
N GLU A 18 6.21 6.01 5.47
CA GLU A 18 7.02 4.84 5.15
C GLU A 18 6.72 4.25 3.76
N CYS A 19 5.70 4.73 3.08
CA CYS A 19 5.37 4.26 1.73
C CYS A 19 6.33 4.90 0.71
N PRO A 20 7.22 4.14 0.05
CA PRO A 20 8.24 4.73 -0.83
C PRO A 20 7.68 5.33 -2.12
N VAL A 21 6.40 5.10 -2.41
CA VAL A 21 5.72 5.50 -3.66
C VAL A 21 4.40 6.23 -3.39
N SER A 22 4.19 6.68 -2.14
CA SER A 22 3.01 7.46 -1.76
C SER A 22 1.68 6.83 -2.20
N ALA A 23 1.57 5.50 -2.07
CA ALA A 23 0.37 4.76 -2.43
C ALA A 23 -0.74 4.87 -1.37
N ILE A 24 -0.42 5.39 -0.18
CA ILE A 24 -1.33 5.47 0.97
C ILE A 24 -1.82 6.90 1.11
N VAL A 25 -3.12 7.06 1.34
CA VAL A 25 -3.76 8.32 1.71
C VAL A 25 -4.40 8.23 3.08
N ASP A 26 -4.54 9.38 3.74
CA ASP A 26 -5.21 9.50 5.02
C ASP A 26 -6.72 9.23 4.94
N ASP A 27 -7.37 9.19 6.09
CA ASP A 27 -8.80 8.99 6.27
C ASP A 27 -9.64 10.10 5.60
N ALA A 28 -9.17 11.35 5.65
CA ALA A 28 -9.84 12.47 5.00
C ALA A 28 -9.88 12.36 3.47
N ASN A 29 -8.89 11.67 2.87
CA ASN A 29 -8.78 11.43 1.43
C ASN A 29 -9.15 9.99 1.04
N ASN A 30 -9.73 9.20 1.95
CA ASN A 30 -10.15 7.84 1.64
C ASN A 30 -11.32 7.86 0.62
N PRO A 31 -11.15 7.28 -0.59
CA PRO A 31 -12.18 7.29 -1.63
C PRO A 31 -13.42 6.45 -1.28
N GLU A 32 -13.32 5.55 -0.30
CA GLU A 32 -14.44 4.76 0.21
C GLU A 32 -15.25 5.52 1.27
N GLY A 33 -14.74 6.66 1.77
CA GLY A 33 -15.39 7.44 2.83
C GLY A 33 -15.34 6.79 4.21
N GLU A 34 -14.40 5.88 4.44
CA GLU A 34 -14.21 5.17 5.70
C GLU A 34 -13.19 5.89 6.61
N ASP A 35 -13.37 5.80 7.93
CA ASP A 35 -12.51 6.38 8.97
C ASP A 35 -11.20 5.57 9.17
N ARG A 36 -10.54 5.25 8.07
CA ARG A 36 -9.27 4.50 8.00
C ARG A 36 -8.44 5.00 6.83
N TYR A 37 -7.14 4.80 6.90
CA TYR A 37 -6.27 5.10 5.77
C TYR A 37 -6.52 4.14 4.61
N TYR A 38 -6.23 4.57 3.40
CA TYR A 38 -6.52 3.83 2.17
C TYR A 38 -5.27 3.61 1.33
N VAL A 39 -5.13 2.41 0.76
CA VAL A 39 -4.04 2.06 -0.16
C VAL A 39 -4.57 2.01 -1.59
N TYR A 40 -4.05 2.88 -2.45
CA TYR A 40 -4.25 2.74 -3.89
C TYR A 40 -3.51 1.50 -4.40
N SER A 41 -4.24 0.41 -4.61
CA SER A 41 -3.68 -0.88 -5.01
C SER A 41 -2.88 -0.81 -6.31
N ASN A 42 -3.26 0.09 -7.21
CA ASN A 42 -2.56 0.37 -8.46
C ASN A 42 -1.33 1.26 -8.33
N LYS A 43 -1.02 1.77 -7.15
CA LYS A 43 0.25 2.46 -6.86
C LYS A 43 1.16 1.64 -5.97
N CYS A 44 0.60 0.68 -5.23
CA CYS A 44 1.38 -0.17 -4.35
C CYS A 44 2.35 -1.04 -5.16
N VAL A 45 3.64 -0.91 -4.87
CA VAL A 45 4.72 -1.65 -5.55
C VAL A 45 5.24 -2.81 -4.73
N GLU A 46 4.50 -3.26 -3.71
CA GLU A 46 4.92 -4.33 -2.78
C GLU A 46 6.32 -4.10 -2.18
N CYS A 47 6.73 -2.82 -2.06
CA CYS A 47 8.07 -2.36 -1.70
C CYS A 47 9.22 -2.92 -2.58
N VAL A 48 8.94 -3.44 -3.78
CA VAL A 48 9.97 -3.99 -4.67
C VAL A 48 11.01 -2.93 -4.98
N GLY A 49 12.29 -3.26 -4.79
CA GLY A 49 13.40 -2.34 -5.03
C GLY A 49 13.59 -1.28 -3.94
N HIS A 50 12.76 -1.28 -2.89
CA HIS A 50 12.85 -0.35 -1.77
C HIS A 50 13.11 -1.09 -0.44
N ASN A 51 12.33 -2.15 -0.16
CA ASN A 51 12.45 -2.96 1.05
C ASN A 51 12.14 -4.46 0.76
N ASP A 52 12.60 -5.35 1.64
CA ASP A 52 12.33 -6.79 1.55
C ASP A 52 10.90 -7.15 1.95
N GLN A 53 10.26 -6.32 2.77
CA GLN A 53 8.90 -6.48 3.26
C GLN A 53 8.16 -5.13 3.25
N PRO A 54 6.82 -5.11 3.40
CA PRO A 54 6.06 -3.86 3.45
C PRO A 54 6.48 -2.98 4.63
N ALA A 55 7.15 -1.86 4.34
CA ALA A 55 7.58 -0.88 5.35
C ALA A 55 6.38 -0.31 6.14
N CYS A 56 5.29 0.01 5.43
CA CYS A 56 4.04 0.46 6.04
C CYS A 56 3.49 -0.51 7.11
N ALA A 57 3.51 -1.82 6.84
CA ALA A 57 3.05 -2.82 7.80
C ALA A 57 4.00 -2.93 8.99
N SER A 58 5.30 -2.80 8.76
CA SER A 58 6.33 -2.85 9.81
C SER A 58 6.26 -1.64 10.75
N ALA A 59 5.85 -0.48 10.24
CA ALA A 59 5.72 0.75 11.01
C ALA A 59 4.33 0.91 11.67
N CYS A 60 3.35 0.10 11.30
CA CYS A 60 2.01 0.21 11.88
C CYS A 60 2.02 -0.23 13.35
N PRO A 61 1.58 0.62 14.30
CA PRO A 61 1.57 0.27 15.73
C PRO A 61 0.45 -0.71 16.10
N THR A 62 -0.52 -0.92 15.21
CA THR A 62 -1.63 -1.85 15.40
C THR A 62 -1.35 -3.16 14.68
N ASP A 63 -1.15 -4.23 15.45
CA ASP A 63 -0.89 -5.56 14.89
C ASP A 63 -2.06 -6.06 14.02
N GLY A 64 -1.73 -6.68 12.89
CA GLY A 64 -2.72 -7.16 11.93
C GLY A 64 -3.53 -6.08 11.20
N CYS A 65 -3.22 -4.79 11.38
CA CYS A 65 -3.95 -3.70 10.73
C CYS A 65 -3.72 -3.65 9.21
N ILE A 66 -2.49 -3.92 8.77
CA ILE A 66 -2.10 -3.92 7.36
C ILE A 66 -1.84 -5.36 6.92
N VAL A 67 -2.63 -5.84 5.97
CA VAL A 67 -2.58 -7.23 5.49
C VAL A 67 -2.49 -7.27 3.98
N TRP A 68 -2.11 -8.42 3.43
CA TRP A 68 -2.16 -8.61 1.98
C TRP A 68 -3.59 -8.67 1.48
N SER A 69 -3.86 -7.99 0.36
CA SER A 69 -5.08 -8.16 -0.41
C SER A 69 -5.07 -9.50 -1.15
N GLU A 70 -6.22 -9.88 -1.68
CA GLU A 70 -6.26 -10.96 -2.67
C GLU A 70 -5.52 -10.57 -3.94
N VAL A 71 -5.13 -11.58 -4.72
CA VAL A 71 -4.54 -11.37 -6.05
C VAL A 71 -5.63 -10.96 -7.02
N ALA A 72 -5.54 -9.72 -7.53
CA ALA A 72 -6.43 -9.22 -8.56
C ALA A 72 -5.84 -9.48 -9.97
N SER A 73 -6.68 -9.92 -10.90
CA SER A 73 -6.29 -10.08 -12.31
C SER A 73 -5.81 -8.74 -12.88
N GLY A 74 -4.71 -8.76 -13.64
CA GLY A 74 -4.13 -7.55 -14.22
C GLY A 74 -3.30 -6.70 -13.24
N GLN A 75 -3.15 -7.12 -11.98
CA GLN A 75 -2.15 -6.54 -11.09
C GLN A 75 -0.90 -7.44 -11.04
N PRO A 76 0.29 -6.90 -11.31
CA PRO A 76 1.52 -7.67 -11.16
C PRO A 76 1.79 -7.98 -9.68
N SER A 77 2.59 -9.01 -9.45
CA SER A 77 3.15 -9.36 -8.15
C SER A 77 4.59 -8.85 -8.02
N ARG A 78 5.21 -8.97 -6.84
CA ARG A 78 6.62 -8.59 -6.56
C ARG A 78 7.60 -8.88 -7.71
N GLU A 79 7.53 -10.07 -8.31
CA GLU A 79 8.44 -10.52 -9.38
C GLU A 79 8.20 -9.82 -10.73
N ASN A 80 7.00 -9.28 -10.94
CA ASN A 80 6.55 -8.68 -12.20
C ASN A 80 6.46 -7.15 -12.15
N ILE A 81 6.91 -6.53 -11.05
CA ILE A 81 6.96 -5.07 -10.91
C ILE A 81 8.31 -4.57 -11.46
N SER A 82 8.25 -3.91 -12.63
CA SER A 82 9.43 -3.34 -13.31
C SER A 82 9.99 -2.11 -12.58
N SER A 83 11.16 -1.64 -13.01
CA SER A 83 11.77 -0.41 -12.48
C SER A 83 10.87 0.82 -12.62
N ASP A 84 10.19 0.96 -13.75
CA ASP A 84 9.40 2.14 -14.09
C ASP A 84 8.12 2.24 -13.25
N MET A 85 7.60 1.11 -12.78
CA MET A 85 6.41 1.04 -11.92
C MET A 85 6.71 1.43 -10.48
N ARG A 86 7.99 1.50 -10.07
CA ARG A 86 8.42 1.73 -8.67
C ARG A 86 8.49 3.20 -8.25
N SER A 87 8.00 4.11 -9.08
CA SER A 87 8.01 5.56 -8.83
C SER A 87 6.73 6.09 -8.17
N GLY A 88 5.62 5.34 -8.22
CA GLY A 88 4.29 5.80 -7.76
C GLY A 88 3.54 6.67 -8.76
N ASP A 89 4.22 7.21 -9.77
CA ASP A 89 3.63 7.99 -10.87
C ASP A 89 3.08 7.10 -11.98
N THR A 90 3.62 5.89 -12.12
CA THR A 90 3.18 4.91 -13.11
C THR A 90 2.30 3.86 -12.44
N PRO A 91 1.06 3.66 -12.91
CA PRO A 91 0.20 2.64 -12.36
C PRO A 91 0.76 1.22 -12.51
N VAL A 92 0.58 0.42 -11.47
CA VAL A 92 1.06 -0.95 -11.32
C VAL A 92 0.01 -1.92 -11.89
N PHE A 93 -0.07 -1.98 -13.22
CA PHE A 93 -0.95 -2.90 -13.96
C PHE A 93 -0.14 -3.71 -14.99
N ALA A 94 -0.61 -4.92 -15.29
CA ALA A 94 -0.05 -5.85 -16.28
C ALA A 94 -0.88 -5.88 -17.57
#